data_AF-A0A831K8P5-F1
#
_entry.id   AF-A0A831K8P5-F1
#
_cell.length_a   1.000
_cell.length_b   1.000
_cell.length_c   1.000
_cell.angle_alpha   90.00
_cell.angle_beta   90.00
_cell.angle_gamma   90.00
#
_symmetry.space_group_name_H-M   'P 1'
#
loop_
_entity.id
_entity.type
_entity.pdbx_description
1 polymer ?
#
loop_
_entity_poly.entity_id
_entity_poly.type
_entity_poly.pdbx_seq_one_letter_code
_entity_poly.pdbx_strand_id
1 'polypeptide(L)'
;KKYGTRTIRQGEPFKVKTLLLSEELFQEFIKAVLDEITLEEPAAQLNIVSVNISEAWLPDLSSLADDYIFSHLIKLKVQFQTPTCFMYRGNDICYPSPIRFILSALKTLSELTKTNTQQILPKLHTLIELMAPRIRILKKEDKIRVQTDYRRILVDIGEGRLQAAFTGSSIYLLNPRPLTRSQLKTVLTALKLAETTGVGISKTIGFGKIKIKSMTPVK
;
A
#
# COMPACT_ATOMS: atom_id res chain seq x y z
N LYS A 1 -23.07 4.68 -13.02
CA LYS A 1 -22.46 4.70 -11.66
C LYS A 1 -21.82 6.07 -11.47
N LYS A 2 -22.21 6.86 -10.46
CA LYS A 2 -21.61 8.19 -10.21
C LYS A 2 -20.16 7.99 -9.74
N TYR A 3 -19.20 8.52 -10.50
CA TYR A 3 -17.80 8.56 -10.10
C TYR A 3 -17.64 9.44 -8.86
N GLY A 4 -16.73 9.08 -7.97
CA GLY A 4 -16.34 9.94 -6.87
C GLY A 4 -15.45 11.05 -7.41
N THR A 5 -16.04 12.16 -7.86
CA THR A 5 -15.29 13.37 -8.17
C THR A 5 -15.15 14.19 -6.88
N ARG A 6 -13.94 14.69 -6.60
CA ARG A 6 -13.74 15.72 -5.59
C ARG A 6 -13.69 17.05 -6.32
N THR A 7 -14.70 17.88 -6.13
CA THR A 7 -14.62 19.29 -6.50
C THR A 7 -13.68 19.97 -5.51
N ILE A 8 -12.59 20.53 -6.01
CA ILE A 8 -11.61 21.29 -5.22
C ILE A 8 -11.88 22.77 -5.48
N ARG A 9 -11.84 23.60 -4.44
CA ARG A 9 -11.99 25.05 -4.62
C ARG A 9 -10.68 25.64 -5.16
N GLN A 10 -10.78 26.64 -6.03
CA GLN A 10 -9.59 27.39 -6.47
C GLN A 10 -8.85 27.96 -5.25
N GLY A 11 -7.52 27.78 -5.22
CA GLY A 11 -6.68 28.20 -4.10
C GLY A 11 -6.69 27.27 -2.88
N GLU A 12 -7.45 26.17 -2.89
CA GLU A 12 -7.40 25.17 -1.81
C GLU A 12 -6.04 24.44 -1.85
N PRO A 13 -5.25 24.48 -0.77
CA PRO A 13 -3.97 23.78 -0.74
C PRO A 13 -4.20 22.27 -0.71
N PHE A 14 -3.45 21.54 -1.52
CA PHE A 14 -3.37 20.08 -1.42
C PHE A 14 -1.91 19.65 -1.29
N LYS A 15 -1.72 18.43 -0.79
CA LYS A 15 -0.39 17.88 -0.50
C LYS A 15 -0.08 16.75 -1.46
N VAL A 16 1.01 16.89 -2.20
CA VAL A 16 1.63 15.81 -2.95
C VAL A 16 2.76 15.23 -2.10
N LYS A 17 2.86 13.89 -2.07
CA LYS A 17 3.99 13.21 -1.45
C LYS A 17 4.64 12.32 -2.49
N THR A 18 5.89 12.63 -2.83
CA THR A 18 6.71 11.85 -3.74
C THR A 18 7.77 11.10 -2.93
N LEU A 19 8.05 9.85 -3.32
CA LEU A 19 9.14 9.07 -2.78
C LEU A 19 10.18 8.89 -3.88
N LEU A 20 11.39 9.39 -3.64
CA LEU A 20 12.52 9.25 -4.53
C LEU A 20 13.51 8.28 -3.89
N LEU A 21 14.00 7.33 -4.69
CA LEU A 21 14.84 6.22 -4.23
C LEU A 21 16.26 6.30 -4.79
N SER A 22 16.51 7.26 -5.68
CA SER A 22 17.82 7.56 -6.27
C SER A 22 18.23 8.95 -5.85
N GLU A 23 19.48 9.08 -5.39
CA GLU A 23 20.07 10.37 -5.03
C GLU A 23 20.16 11.28 -6.25
N GLU A 24 20.60 10.76 -7.39
CA GLU A 24 20.67 11.50 -8.66
C GLU A 24 19.28 12.03 -9.07
N LEU A 25 18.26 11.18 -9.05
CA LEU A 25 16.89 11.59 -9.35
C LEU A 25 16.36 12.61 -8.34
N PHE A 26 16.75 12.47 -7.06
CA PHE A 26 16.40 13.45 -6.03
C PHE A 26 17.01 14.82 -6.33
N GLN A 27 18.30 14.89 -6.68
CA GLN A 27 18.95 16.15 -7.00
C GLN A 27 18.30 16.84 -8.20
N GLU A 28 18.09 16.11 -9.30
CA GLU A 28 17.45 16.65 -10.50
C GLU A 28 15.99 17.07 -10.24
N PHE A 29 15.23 16.26 -9.50
CA PHE A 29 13.83 16.57 -9.17
C PHE A 29 13.73 17.83 -8.28
N ILE A 30 14.55 17.94 -7.25
CA ILE A 30 14.52 19.10 -6.35
C ILE A 30 14.95 20.37 -7.09
N LYS A 31 15.99 20.29 -7.94
CA LYS A 31 16.39 21.42 -8.77
C LYS A 31 15.24 21.93 -9.64
N ALA A 32 14.58 21.03 -10.37
CA ALA A 32 13.42 21.39 -11.20
C ALA A 32 12.27 22.00 -10.38
N VAL A 33 11.95 21.42 -9.21
CA VAL A 33 10.88 21.91 -8.34
C VAL A 33 11.18 23.27 -7.70
N LEU A 34 12.46 23.60 -7.47
CA LEU A 34 12.86 24.91 -6.94
C LEU A 34 12.91 25.99 -8.02
N ASP A 35 13.20 25.62 -9.26
CA ASP A 35 13.24 26.52 -10.41
C ASP A 35 11.82 26.83 -10.96
N GLU A 36 10.90 25.86 -10.89
CA GLU A 36 9.52 26.01 -11.36
C GLU A 36 8.53 26.28 -10.21
N ILE A 37 8.01 27.51 -10.15
CA ILE A 37 7.03 27.91 -9.12
C ILE A 37 5.59 27.47 -9.49
N THR A 38 5.33 27.27 -10.78
CA THR A 38 4.01 26.95 -11.33
C THR A 38 4.09 25.71 -12.23
N LEU A 39 3.26 24.71 -11.94
CA LEU A 39 3.09 23.50 -12.75
C LEU A 39 1.80 23.60 -13.55
N GLU A 40 1.90 23.46 -14.86
CA GLU A 40 0.73 23.43 -15.75
C GLU A 40 0.24 22.00 -15.94
N GLU A 41 -0.89 21.66 -15.32
CA GLU A 41 -1.57 20.37 -15.50
C GLU A 41 -2.78 20.53 -16.43
N PRO A 42 -3.21 19.48 -17.16
CA PRO A 42 -4.34 19.55 -18.08
C PRO A 42 -5.65 20.06 -17.46
N ALA A 43 -5.81 19.91 -16.15
CA ALA A 43 -7.03 20.28 -15.42
C ALA A 43 -6.88 21.55 -14.56
N ALA A 44 -5.66 22.02 -14.29
CA ALA A 44 -5.41 23.16 -13.41
C ALA A 44 -3.97 23.67 -13.50
N GLN A 45 -3.77 24.94 -13.15
CA GLN A 45 -2.44 25.45 -12.80
C GLN A 45 -2.21 25.26 -11.30
N LEU A 46 -1.05 24.71 -10.93
CA LEU A 46 -0.69 24.40 -9.56
C LEU A 46 0.51 25.25 -9.14
N ASN A 47 0.35 26.03 -8.07
CA ASN A 47 1.44 26.83 -7.52
C ASN A 47 2.10 26.09 -6.36
N ILE A 48 3.43 25.99 -6.39
CA ILE A 48 4.20 25.36 -5.32
C ILE A 48 4.33 26.36 -4.15
N VAL A 49 3.57 26.12 -3.09
CA VAL A 49 3.56 27.01 -1.90
C VAL A 49 4.69 26.68 -0.93
N SER A 50 5.05 25.39 -0.79
CA SER A 50 6.08 24.95 0.13
C SER A 50 6.60 23.57 -0.26
N VAL A 51 7.90 23.34 -0.10
CA VAL A 51 8.54 22.03 -0.26
C VAL A 51 9.06 21.59 1.10
N ASN A 52 8.72 20.37 1.51
CA ASN A 52 9.26 19.76 2.72
C ASN A 52 10.01 18.48 2.33
N ILE A 53 11.29 18.43 2.71
CA ILE A 53 12.18 17.32 2.41
C ILE A 53 12.46 16.58 3.70
N SER A 54 12.30 15.26 3.65
CA SER A 54 12.62 14.37 4.77
C SER A 54 13.32 13.14 4.25
N GLU A 55 14.46 12.81 4.84
CA GLU A 55 15.11 11.52 4.62
C GLU A 55 14.39 10.42 5.43
N ALA A 56 14.27 9.23 4.85
CA ALA A 56 13.65 8.09 5.49
C ALA A 56 14.56 6.86 5.36
N TRP A 57 15.03 6.37 6.50
CA TRP A 57 15.83 5.16 6.57
C TRP A 57 14.97 3.90 6.55
N LEU A 58 15.56 2.79 6.12
CA LEU A 58 14.92 1.49 6.26
C LEU A 58 14.65 1.19 7.74
N PRO A 59 13.46 0.69 8.08
CA PRO A 59 13.13 0.36 9.45
C PRO A 59 13.95 -0.85 9.91
N ASP A 60 14.70 -0.72 11.00
CA ASP A 60 15.25 -1.89 11.70
C ASP A 60 14.15 -2.54 12.55
N LEU A 61 13.86 -3.79 12.24
CA LEU A 61 12.83 -4.61 12.90
C LEU A 61 13.44 -5.89 13.48
N SER A 62 14.73 -5.83 13.82
CA SER A 62 15.46 -6.91 14.50
C SER A 62 14.72 -7.40 15.74
N SER A 63 14.42 -6.49 16.67
CA SER A 63 13.73 -6.78 17.93
C SER A 63 12.33 -7.37 17.71
N LEU A 64 11.58 -6.86 16.75
CA LEU A 64 10.21 -7.31 16.47
C LEU A 64 10.15 -8.74 15.95
N ALA A 65 11.19 -9.20 15.23
CA ALA A 65 11.27 -10.59 14.78
C ALA A 65 11.43 -11.55 15.97
N ASP A 66 12.12 -11.11 17.02
CA ASP A 66 12.42 -11.93 18.20
C ASP A 66 11.17 -12.15 19.05
N ASP A 67 10.36 -11.10 19.20
CA ASP A 67 9.08 -11.17 19.91
C ASP A 67 8.08 -12.10 19.20
N TYR A 68 8.20 -12.21 17.88
CA TYR A 68 7.20 -12.86 17.03
C TYR A 68 7.57 -14.25 16.53
N ILE A 69 8.84 -14.64 16.57
CA ILE A 69 9.28 -15.93 16.00
C ILE A 69 8.62 -17.14 16.69
N PHE A 70 8.29 -17.01 17.98
CA PHE A 70 7.62 -18.06 18.76
C PHE A 70 6.08 -17.94 18.76
N SER A 71 5.54 -16.89 18.16
CA SER A 71 4.08 -16.69 18.08
C SER A 71 3.45 -17.77 17.21
N HIS A 72 2.28 -18.29 17.60
CA HIS A 72 1.54 -19.21 16.73
C HIS A 72 1.08 -18.50 15.46
N LEU A 73 0.45 -17.34 15.63
CA LEU A 73 -0.02 -16.46 14.56
C LEU A 73 0.16 -15.01 14.98
N ILE A 74 0.32 -14.12 14.00
CA ILE A 74 0.40 -12.68 14.20
C ILE A 74 -0.76 -12.07 13.41
N LYS A 75 -1.63 -11.33 14.11
CA LYS A 75 -2.75 -10.62 13.50
C LYS A 75 -2.29 -9.27 12.99
N LEU A 76 -2.39 -9.08 11.67
CA LEU A 76 -1.96 -7.88 10.97
C LEU A 76 -3.17 -7.11 10.44
N LYS A 77 -3.44 -5.92 11.00
CA LYS A 77 -4.53 -5.05 10.51
C LYS A 77 -3.97 -4.02 9.54
N VAL A 78 -4.41 -4.06 8.28
CA VAL A 78 -3.94 -3.17 7.21
C VAL A 78 -5.08 -2.28 6.74
N GLN A 79 -4.81 -0.98 6.64
CA GLN A 79 -5.69 -0.02 5.99
C GLN A 79 -5.11 0.34 4.62
N PHE A 80 -5.87 0.15 3.55
CA PHE A 80 -5.56 0.61 2.20
C PHE A 80 -6.09 2.03 2.04
N GLN A 81 -5.19 3.01 2.18
CA GLN A 81 -5.52 4.43 2.23
C GLN A 81 -5.85 5.00 0.85
N THR A 82 -5.29 4.43 -0.21
CA THR A 82 -5.62 4.76 -1.60
C THR A 82 -6.12 3.51 -2.34
N PRO A 83 -6.82 3.68 -3.49
CA PRO A 83 -7.19 2.56 -4.35
C PRO A 83 -5.99 1.65 -4.60
N THR A 84 -6.18 0.34 -4.47
CA THR A 84 -5.12 -0.66 -4.62
C THR A 84 -5.59 -1.73 -5.60
N CYS A 85 -4.68 -2.19 -6.46
CA CYS A 85 -4.92 -3.33 -7.34
C CYS A 85 -3.67 -4.21 -7.35
N PHE A 86 -3.87 -5.52 -7.41
CA PHE A 86 -2.79 -6.47 -7.70
C PHE A 86 -3.01 -7.07 -9.08
N MET A 87 -1.93 -7.49 -9.75
CA MET A 87 -2.03 -8.17 -11.04
C MET A 87 -1.80 -9.68 -10.87
N TYR A 88 -2.56 -10.49 -11.61
CA TYR A 88 -2.31 -11.92 -11.74
C TYR A 88 -2.60 -12.38 -13.16
N ARG A 89 -1.56 -12.80 -13.90
CA ARG A 89 -1.69 -13.28 -15.29
C ARG A 89 -2.52 -12.32 -16.16
N GLY A 90 -2.16 -11.03 -16.14
CA GLY A 90 -2.87 -9.98 -16.88
C GLY A 90 -4.25 -9.57 -16.35
N ASN A 91 -4.73 -10.19 -15.26
CA ASN A 91 -6.02 -9.87 -14.67
C ASN A 91 -5.86 -9.04 -13.39
N ASP A 92 -6.76 -8.06 -13.24
CA ASP A 92 -6.84 -7.21 -12.06
C ASP A 92 -7.49 -7.95 -10.88
N ILE A 93 -6.75 -8.02 -9.78
CA ILE A 93 -7.19 -8.60 -8.51
C ILE A 93 -7.64 -7.45 -7.59
N CYS A 94 -8.96 -7.23 -7.59
CA CYS A 94 -9.59 -6.12 -6.87
C CYS A 94 -10.05 -6.52 -5.46
N TYR A 95 -9.23 -7.24 -4.71
CA TYR A 95 -9.43 -7.56 -3.30
C TYR A 95 -8.07 -7.65 -2.59
N PRO A 96 -8.02 -7.56 -1.25
CA PRO A 96 -6.78 -7.53 -0.47
C PRO A 96 -6.12 -8.91 -0.40
N SER A 97 -5.68 -9.46 -1.54
CA SER A 97 -5.13 -10.81 -1.63
C SER A 97 -3.87 -10.99 -0.77
N PRO A 98 -3.83 -11.98 0.14
CA PRO A 98 -2.76 -12.12 1.11
C PRO A 98 -1.39 -12.40 0.46
N ILE A 99 -1.36 -13.34 -0.48
CA ILE A 99 -0.12 -13.69 -1.20
C ILE A 99 0.41 -12.50 -2.00
N ARG A 100 -0.46 -11.78 -2.72
CA ARG A 100 -0.01 -10.66 -3.57
C ARG A 100 0.42 -9.46 -2.74
N PHE A 101 -0.20 -9.27 -1.58
CA PHE A 101 0.21 -8.27 -0.60
C PHE A 101 1.66 -8.49 -0.12
N ILE A 102 1.97 -9.70 0.37
CA ILE A 102 3.34 -10.02 0.82
C ILE A 102 4.33 -10.03 -0.34
N LEU A 103 3.95 -10.63 -1.48
CA LEU A 103 4.81 -10.67 -2.67
C LEU A 103 5.18 -9.27 -3.14
N SER A 104 4.21 -8.35 -3.17
CA SER A 104 4.46 -6.95 -3.54
C SER A 104 5.45 -6.28 -2.59
N ALA A 105 5.30 -6.49 -1.27
CA ALA A 105 6.20 -5.91 -0.28
C ALA A 105 7.63 -6.48 -0.40
N LEU A 106 7.76 -7.81 -0.53
CA LEU A 106 9.05 -8.50 -0.69
C LEU A 106 9.74 -8.11 -1.99
N LYS A 107 8.99 -8.00 -3.09
CA LYS A 107 9.53 -7.56 -4.38
C LYS A 107 10.15 -6.17 -4.27
N THR A 108 9.44 -5.21 -3.66
CA THR A 108 9.96 -3.86 -3.46
C THR A 108 11.20 -3.84 -2.56
N LEU A 109 11.24 -4.63 -1.48
CA LEU A 109 12.45 -4.76 -0.67
C LEU A 109 13.62 -5.28 -1.52
N SER A 110 13.43 -6.38 -2.24
CA SER A 110 14.47 -7.00 -3.06
C SER A 110 15.00 -6.07 -4.16
N GLU A 111 14.12 -5.31 -4.81
CA GLU A 111 14.49 -4.34 -5.85
C GLU A 111 15.40 -3.23 -5.30
N LEU A 112 15.08 -2.72 -4.11
CA LEU A 112 15.78 -1.60 -3.48
C LEU A 112 17.07 -2.00 -2.77
N THR A 113 17.07 -3.11 -2.05
CA THR A 113 18.19 -3.49 -1.17
C THR A 113 19.01 -4.66 -1.69
N LYS A 114 18.57 -5.28 -2.80
CA LYS A 114 19.12 -6.56 -3.32
C LYS A 114 19.04 -7.71 -2.32
N THR A 115 18.22 -7.58 -1.28
CA THR A 115 17.99 -8.68 -0.32
C THR A 115 17.35 -9.87 -1.03
N ASN A 116 17.89 -11.07 -0.78
CA ASN A 116 17.38 -12.30 -1.37
C ASN A 116 16.07 -12.72 -0.68
N THR A 117 14.95 -12.60 -1.39
CA THR A 117 13.62 -13.02 -0.91
C THR A 117 13.17 -14.37 -1.50
N GLN A 118 13.98 -15.01 -2.36
CA GLN A 118 13.59 -16.22 -3.10
C GLN A 118 13.25 -17.39 -2.17
N GLN A 119 13.94 -17.51 -1.04
CA GLN A 119 13.70 -18.57 -0.06
C GLN A 119 12.34 -18.45 0.66
N ILE A 120 11.70 -17.27 0.61
CA ILE A 120 10.40 -17.00 1.24
C ILE A 120 9.25 -17.31 0.27
N LEU A 121 9.46 -17.13 -1.05
CA LEU A 121 8.40 -17.24 -2.06
C LEU A 121 7.66 -18.59 -2.06
N PRO A 122 8.34 -19.76 -1.96
CA PRO A 122 7.65 -21.05 -1.91
C PRO A 122 6.73 -21.20 -0.69
N LYS A 123 6.97 -20.45 0.38
CA LYS A 123 6.27 -20.55 1.66
C LYS A 123 5.06 -19.62 1.76
N LEU A 124 4.80 -18.77 0.76
CA LEU A 124 3.76 -17.73 0.84
C LEU A 124 2.36 -18.28 1.12
N HIS A 125 2.05 -19.47 0.62
CA HIS A 125 0.74 -20.11 0.76
C HIS A 125 0.42 -20.55 2.20
N THR A 126 1.44 -20.88 3.01
CA THR A 126 1.29 -21.20 4.45
C THR A 126 1.66 -20.05 5.37
N LEU A 127 2.27 -19.00 4.82
CA LEU A 127 2.75 -17.84 5.56
C LEU A 127 1.63 -16.87 5.92
N ILE A 128 0.69 -16.60 5.01
CA ILE A 128 -0.31 -15.55 5.22
C ILE A 128 -1.69 -15.94 4.71
N GLU A 129 -2.71 -15.64 5.50
CA GLU A 129 -4.11 -15.79 5.10
C GLU A 129 -4.92 -14.53 5.42
N LEU A 130 -5.93 -14.24 4.60
CA LEU A 130 -6.89 -13.17 4.82
C LEU A 130 -8.02 -13.67 5.73
N MET A 131 -8.21 -13.02 6.88
CA MET A 131 -9.43 -13.25 7.65
C MET A 131 -10.63 -12.75 6.86
N ALA A 132 -11.71 -13.53 6.86
CA ALA A 132 -12.95 -13.19 6.17
C ALA A 132 -13.38 -11.75 6.50
N PRO A 133 -13.78 -10.94 5.49
CA PRO A 133 -14.23 -9.59 5.73
C PRO A 133 -15.44 -9.60 6.65
N ARG A 134 -15.52 -8.64 7.57
CA ARG A 134 -16.76 -8.42 8.31
C ARG A 134 -17.80 -7.88 7.35
N ILE A 135 -18.94 -8.56 7.29
CA ILE A 135 -20.10 -8.16 6.50
C ILE A 135 -21.14 -7.61 7.48
N ARG A 136 -21.58 -6.38 7.26
CA ARG A 136 -22.66 -5.73 8.01
C ARG A 136 -23.79 -5.42 7.06
N ILE A 137 -24.99 -5.86 7.40
CA ILE A 137 -26.20 -5.56 6.64
C ILE A 137 -26.91 -4.41 7.36
N LEU A 138 -27.01 -3.26 6.69
CA LEU A 138 -27.68 -2.07 7.19
C LEU A 138 -28.99 -1.89 6.42
N LYS A 139 -30.13 -1.85 7.14
CA LYS A 139 -31.44 -1.54 6.55
C LYS A 139 -31.76 -0.07 6.84
N LYS A 140 -31.96 0.74 5.80
CA LYS A 140 -32.40 2.13 5.94
C LYS A 140 -33.41 2.45 4.85
N GLU A 141 -34.61 2.92 5.23
CA GLU A 141 -35.63 3.46 4.32
C GLU A 141 -35.88 2.54 3.10
N ASP A 142 -36.24 1.28 3.35
CA ASP A 142 -36.49 0.22 2.35
C ASP A 142 -35.31 -0.19 1.46
N LYS A 143 -34.09 0.24 1.78
CA LYS A 143 -32.88 -0.17 1.07
C LYS A 143 -31.97 -1.00 1.96
N ILE A 144 -31.57 -2.17 1.45
CA ILE A 144 -30.53 -3.01 2.07
C ILE A 144 -29.17 -2.51 1.56
N ARG A 145 -28.30 -2.10 2.48
CA ARG A 145 -26.89 -1.77 2.21
C ARG A 145 -25.99 -2.81 2.85
N VAL A 146 -25.19 -3.48 2.04
CA VAL A 146 -24.12 -4.38 2.52
C VAL A 146 -22.84 -3.55 2.67
N GLN A 147 -22.31 -3.50 3.88
CA GLN A 147 -21.03 -2.89 4.19
C GLN A 147 -20.00 -3.98 4.50
N THR A 148 -18.88 -3.93 3.81
CA THR A 148 -17.74 -4.82 3.98
C THR A 148 -16.50 -4.03 4.39
N ASP A 149 -15.55 -4.69 5.06
CA ASP A 149 -14.29 -4.03 5.48
C ASP A 149 -13.49 -3.44 4.30
N TYR A 150 -13.63 -4.03 3.11
CA TYR A 150 -13.10 -3.51 1.85
C TYR A 150 -14.13 -3.63 0.73
N ARG A 151 -14.03 -2.77 -0.29
CA ARG A 151 -14.93 -2.78 -1.46
C ARG A 151 -14.18 -2.58 -2.76
N ARG A 152 -14.69 -3.19 -3.83
CA ARG A 152 -14.25 -2.93 -5.20
C ARG A 152 -14.75 -1.56 -5.67
N ILE A 153 -13.91 -0.85 -6.40
CA ILE A 153 -14.17 0.45 -7.01
C ILE A 153 -13.62 0.49 -8.43
N LEU A 154 -14.11 1.44 -9.22
CA LEU A 154 -13.51 1.83 -10.49
C LEU A 154 -13.00 3.25 -10.33
N VAL A 155 -11.76 3.48 -10.72
CA VAL A 155 -11.08 4.77 -10.63
C VAL A 155 -10.82 5.25 -12.05
N ASP A 156 -11.22 6.48 -12.34
CA ASP A 156 -10.83 7.17 -13.57
C ASP A 156 -9.38 7.62 -13.43
N ILE A 157 -8.53 7.17 -14.37
CA ILE A 157 -7.11 7.48 -14.40
C ILE A 157 -6.76 8.45 -15.55
N GLY A 158 -7.77 9.08 -16.16
CA GLY A 158 -7.62 9.98 -17.29
C GLY A 158 -7.87 9.32 -18.64
N GLU A 159 -8.06 10.14 -19.67
CA GLU A 159 -8.23 9.72 -21.07
C GLU A 159 -9.36 8.69 -21.30
N GLY A 160 -10.40 8.71 -20.45
CA GLY A 160 -11.50 7.74 -20.51
C GLY A 160 -11.12 6.32 -20.06
N ARG A 161 -9.93 6.12 -19.49
CA ARG A 161 -9.48 4.84 -18.96
C ARG A 161 -9.94 4.66 -17.52
N LEU A 162 -10.55 3.51 -17.24
CA LEU A 162 -10.99 3.12 -15.90
C LEU A 162 -10.14 1.96 -15.41
N GLN A 163 -9.55 2.10 -14.22
CA GLN A 163 -8.85 1.01 -13.54
C GLN A 163 -9.70 0.44 -12.41
N ALA A 164 -9.84 -0.89 -12.40
CA ALA A 164 -10.49 -1.60 -11.30
C ALA A 164 -9.54 -1.72 -10.11
N ALA A 165 -10.05 -1.43 -8.92
CA ALA A 165 -9.26 -1.43 -7.69
C ALA A 165 -10.13 -1.79 -6.48
N PHE A 166 -9.53 -1.85 -5.30
CA PHE A 166 -10.23 -1.94 -4.02
C PHE A 166 -9.73 -0.88 -3.04
N THR A 167 -10.56 -0.59 -2.04
CA THR A 167 -10.23 0.29 -0.91
C THR A 167 -10.86 -0.24 0.37
N GLY A 168 -10.31 0.13 1.53
CA GLY A 168 -10.84 -0.23 2.84
C GLY A 168 -9.75 -0.78 3.76
N SER A 169 -10.09 -1.82 4.52
CA SER A 169 -9.19 -2.48 5.45
C SER A 169 -9.28 -3.99 5.35
N SER A 170 -8.21 -4.65 5.76
CA SER A 170 -8.15 -6.10 5.89
C SER A 170 -7.48 -6.49 7.20
N ILE A 171 -7.72 -7.74 7.59
CA ILE A 171 -7.00 -8.38 8.68
C ILE A 171 -6.36 -9.64 8.11
N TYR A 172 -5.04 -9.74 8.20
CA TYR A 172 -4.30 -10.94 7.82
C TYR A 172 -3.83 -11.70 9.05
N LEU A 173 -3.70 -13.02 8.91
CA LEU A 173 -3.02 -13.89 9.85
C LEU A 173 -1.69 -14.28 9.24
N LEU A 174 -0.60 -13.86 9.87
CA LEU A 174 0.77 -14.21 9.48
C LEU A 174 1.26 -15.35 10.38
N ASN A 175 1.66 -16.46 9.79
CA ASN A 175 2.21 -17.62 10.45
C ASN A 175 3.75 -17.58 10.35
N PRO A 176 4.49 -17.32 11.45
CA PRO A 176 5.94 -17.22 11.40
C PRO A 176 6.65 -18.59 11.35
N ARG A 177 5.98 -19.68 11.74
CA ARG A 177 6.56 -21.04 11.86
C ARG A 177 7.31 -21.56 10.63
N PRO A 178 6.86 -21.36 9.37
CA PRO A 178 7.62 -21.83 8.21
C PRO A 178 8.90 -21.02 7.95
N LEU A 179 9.12 -19.90 8.65
CA LEU A 179 10.25 -19.01 8.43
C LEU A 179 11.35 -19.21 9.47
N THR A 180 12.60 -19.01 9.04
CA THR A 180 13.69 -18.78 9.99
C THR A 180 13.57 -17.37 10.58
N ARG A 181 14.25 -17.10 11.71
CA ARG A 181 14.31 -15.76 12.32
C ARG A 181 14.73 -14.66 11.33
N SER A 182 15.75 -14.94 10.51
CA SER A 182 16.21 -14.03 9.47
C SER A 182 15.13 -13.79 8.39
N GLN A 183 14.47 -14.85 7.93
CA GLN A 183 13.38 -14.73 6.95
C GLN A 183 12.19 -13.95 7.51
N LEU A 184 11.83 -14.15 8.78
CA LEU A 184 10.78 -13.37 9.44
C LEU A 184 11.18 -11.89 9.51
N LYS A 185 12.43 -11.57 9.89
CA LYS A 185 12.94 -10.20 9.86
C LYS A 185 12.77 -9.58 8.47
N THR A 186 13.14 -10.30 7.40
CA THR A 186 12.95 -9.83 6.03
C THR A 186 11.48 -9.53 5.71
N VAL A 187 10.54 -10.41 6.10
CA VAL A 187 9.10 -10.19 5.88
C VAL A 187 8.61 -8.97 6.64
N LEU A 188 8.97 -8.81 7.91
CA LEU A 188 8.57 -7.67 8.72
C LEU A 188 9.13 -6.36 8.15
N THR A 189 10.41 -6.35 7.73
CA THR A 189 11.04 -5.17 7.11
C THR A 189 10.34 -4.81 5.81
N ALA A 190 10.01 -5.79 4.97
CA ALA A 190 9.24 -5.57 3.75
C ALA A 190 7.86 -4.98 4.03
N LEU A 191 7.13 -5.51 5.01
CA LEU A 191 5.82 -5.00 5.42
C LEU A 191 5.88 -3.55 5.90
N LYS A 192 6.90 -3.20 6.67
CA LYS A 192 7.07 -1.84 7.18
C LYS A 192 7.50 -0.88 6.07
N LEU A 193 8.39 -1.30 5.19
CA LEU A 193 8.76 -0.56 3.98
C LEU A 193 7.54 -0.26 3.12
N ALA A 194 6.62 -1.23 2.99
CA ALA A 194 5.37 -1.08 2.23
C ALA A 194 4.44 0.02 2.78
N GLU A 195 4.53 0.42 4.06
CA GLU A 195 3.81 1.61 4.55
C GLU A 195 4.28 2.92 3.88
N THR A 196 5.54 2.95 3.42
CA THR A 196 6.14 4.11 2.75
C THR A 196 6.02 3.99 1.23
N THR A 197 6.34 2.81 0.68
CA THR A 197 6.40 2.59 -0.77
C THR A 197 5.07 2.19 -1.39
N GLY A 198 4.11 1.70 -0.60
CA GLY A 198 2.85 1.13 -1.08
C GLY A 198 2.99 -0.29 -1.64
N VAL A 199 1.85 -0.86 -2.06
CA VAL A 199 1.75 -2.23 -2.59
C VAL A 199 0.92 -2.28 -3.88
N GLY A 200 1.12 -3.32 -4.67
CA GLY A 200 0.38 -3.53 -5.91
C GLY A 200 0.96 -2.77 -7.11
N ILE A 201 0.10 -2.60 -8.11
CA ILE A 201 0.42 -1.92 -9.38
C ILE A 201 0.04 -0.43 -9.33
N SER A 202 0.52 0.33 -10.30
CA SER A 202 0.16 1.75 -10.49
C SER A 202 0.53 2.67 -9.31
N LYS A 203 1.55 2.30 -8.51
CA LYS A 203 2.00 3.09 -7.36
C LYS A 203 2.48 4.50 -7.75
N THR A 204 3.01 4.64 -8.95
CA THR A 204 3.47 5.91 -9.53
C THR A 204 2.35 6.94 -9.70
N ILE A 205 1.10 6.51 -9.90
CA ILE A 205 -0.08 7.38 -9.98
C ILE A 205 -0.85 7.46 -8.64
N GLY A 206 -0.20 7.09 -7.53
CA GLY A 206 -0.77 7.23 -6.18
C GLY A 206 -1.59 6.06 -5.65
N PHE A 207 -1.63 4.92 -6.37
CA PHE A 207 -2.31 3.71 -5.90
C PHE A 207 -1.49 2.97 -4.83
N GLY A 208 -2.16 2.12 -4.06
CA GLY A 208 -1.47 1.12 -3.24
C GLY A 208 -0.94 1.60 -1.90
N LYS A 209 -1.26 2.83 -1.45
CA LYS A 209 -0.81 3.34 -0.16
C LYS A 209 -1.49 2.59 0.96
N ILE A 210 -0.69 2.11 1.92
CA ILE A 210 -1.20 1.36 3.07
C ILE A 210 -0.75 1.98 4.40
N LYS A 211 -1.44 1.60 5.47
CA LYS A 211 -1.01 1.79 6.84
C LYS A 211 -1.23 0.49 7.62
N ILE A 212 -0.19 -0.01 8.27
CA ILE A 212 -0.33 -1.11 9.24
C ILE A 212 -0.81 -0.47 10.54
N LYS A 213 -2.05 -0.77 10.92
CA LYS A 213 -2.69 -0.21 12.13
C LYS A 213 -2.29 -0.92 13.40
N SER A 214 -2.10 -2.23 13.31
CA SER A 214 -1.65 -3.05 14.42
C SER A 214 -1.04 -4.34 13.90
N MET A 215 -0.05 -4.83 14.64
CA MET A 215 0.55 -6.15 14.47
C MET A 215 0.65 -6.75 15.87
N THR A 216 -0.12 -7.80 16.14
CA THR A 216 -0.24 -8.35 17.50
C THR A 216 -0.23 -9.87 17.47
N PRO A 217 0.55 -10.56 18.32
CA PRO A 217 0.45 -12.00 18.49
C PRO A 217 -0.98 -12.42 18.84
N VAL A 218 -1.44 -13.50 18.23
CA VAL A 218 -2.68 -14.16 18.62
C VAL A 218 -2.37 -15.02 19.84
N LYS A 219 -3.10 -14.79 20.94
CA LYS A 219 -3.04 -15.60 22.15
C LYS A 219 -3.60 -17.00 21.90
#